data_AF-A0A151LFX2-F1
#
_entry.id   AF-A0A151LFX2-F1
#
_cell.length_a   1.000
_cell.length_b   1.000
_cell.length_c   1.000
_cell.angle_alpha   90.00
_cell.angle_beta   90.00
_cell.angle_gamma   90.00
#
_symmetry.space_group_name_H-M   'P 1'
#
loop_
_entity.id
_entity.type
_entity.pdbx_description
1 polymer ?
#
loop_
_entity_poly.entity_id
_entity_poly.type
_entity_poly.pdbx_seq_one_letter_code
_entity_poly.pdbx_strand_id
1 'polypeptide(L)'
;MALIFKGNEIFENDDLRKRLKEHIEKDKLIGIPTETVYGLGGNSLSEKSLENIFRMKNRPVSDPIISHVYNIYQAYDQLYHINMYEKYIIYILNKHFWPGPLSIIARSKKQAPLILTAYTQFCAVRVPDNIITREIIKICNTPIAAPSANKFQHISPTNCLHVYEEFKNEDLLIFDDGQCDIGIESTVLKITKYKIFDEEKKKEYVLNKKKNINGMNDIKYVQHMNNINVDNSEENNLVEIITDEEYECEYNEELPLLRVVTNSKGSESNIEVYEKLKNMFDLLEHPSSYNNNNNNNIIVDKILKYKSLYNYSIKIYRRGKYTKFDIQNVLNKYDLLKDISVEMYEKIKFENLDIFKNEYTKNDNKDYKCDNNINNEIDIYNNINNNNNNNNNNNNHVVNISCHNNSHINSEIEKNEVCPGLLLTHYSPFVSTYLLDIISYKCLERNENTCKKKKDLNKCILLDIGGSLLKYDNKFLKYINICYDSLELNERIKYITKQFFLYLRQAERLAIENKADNILISIVNIKRCDENYLSIFDRIYRAASGKLMSVCIDDKDLSAWTK
;
A
#
# COMPACT_ATOMS: atom_id res chain seq x y z
N MET A 1 8.26 16.35 -25.14
CA MET A 1 9.41 16.43 -24.22
C MET A 1 8.92 17.01 -22.92
N ALA A 2 9.36 16.40 -21.81
CA ALA A 2 8.90 16.75 -20.49
C ALA A 2 9.44 18.13 -20.09
N LEU A 3 8.63 18.91 -19.40
CA LEU A 3 8.98 20.26 -18.94
C LEU A 3 8.79 20.33 -17.43
N ILE A 4 9.81 20.81 -16.72
CA ILE A 4 9.78 21.00 -15.27
C ILE A 4 9.43 22.45 -14.97
N PHE A 5 8.44 22.66 -14.11
CA PHE A 5 8.05 23.95 -13.53
C PHE A 5 8.31 23.91 -12.03
N LYS A 6 8.73 25.03 -11.44
CA LYS A 6 8.71 25.13 -9.98
C LYS A 6 7.25 25.09 -9.52
N GLY A 7 6.93 24.18 -8.60
CA GLY A 7 5.56 23.93 -8.18
C GLY A 7 4.85 25.18 -7.65
N ASN A 8 5.55 26.02 -6.88
CA ASN A 8 5.01 27.25 -6.31
C ASN A 8 4.55 28.29 -7.35
N GLU A 9 5.02 28.21 -8.61
CA GLU A 9 4.55 29.10 -9.67
C GLU A 9 3.04 28.94 -9.92
N ILE A 10 2.44 27.80 -9.55
CA ILE A 10 1.01 27.55 -9.76
C ILE A 10 0.10 28.51 -8.97
N PHE A 11 0.59 29.16 -7.92
CA PHE A 11 -0.21 30.07 -7.09
C PHE A 11 -0.34 31.47 -7.69
N GLU A 12 0.62 31.89 -8.50
CA GLU A 12 0.77 33.28 -8.97
C GLU A 12 0.75 33.41 -10.50
N ASN A 13 1.01 32.33 -11.24
CA ASN A 13 1.14 32.35 -12.70
C ASN A 13 -0.14 31.88 -13.40
N ASP A 14 -0.98 32.83 -13.84
CA ASP A 14 -2.25 32.54 -14.52
C ASP A 14 -2.07 31.84 -15.88
N ASP A 15 -0.98 32.11 -16.60
CA ASP A 15 -0.68 31.43 -17.87
C ASP A 15 -0.36 29.95 -17.63
N LEU A 16 0.39 29.64 -16.56
CA LEU A 16 0.66 28.27 -16.15
C LEU A 16 -0.61 27.54 -15.71
N ARG A 17 -1.49 28.20 -14.95
CA ARG A 17 -2.81 27.67 -14.54
C ARG A 17 -3.67 27.34 -15.74
N LYS A 18 -3.76 28.26 -16.70
CA LYS A 18 -4.52 28.06 -17.95
C LYS A 18 -3.92 26.91 -18.76
N ARG A 19 -2.60 26.89 -18.93
CA ARG A 19 -1.89 25.81 -19.62
C ARG A 19 -2.14 24.45 -18.98
N LEU A 20 -2.05 24.35 -17.66
CA LEU A 20 -2.34 23.14 -16.89
C LEU A 20 -3.75 22.64 -17.18
N LYS A 21 -4.75 23.52 -17.05
CA LYS A 21 -6.15 23.18 -17.28
C LYS A 21 -6.37 22.64 -18.70
N GLU A 22 -5.90 23.36 -19.71
CA GLU A 22 -5.98 22.90 -21.10
C GLU A 22 -5.23 21.58 -21.35
N HIS A 23 -4.14 21.32 -20.61
CA HIS A 23 -3.37 20.08 -20.73
C HIS A 23 -4.20 18.89 -20.23
N ILE A 24 -4.83 19.02 -19.06
CA ILE A 24 -5.70 17.98 -18.49
C ILE A 24 -6.98 17.80 -19.29
N GLU A 25 -7.60 18.87 -19.78
CA GLU A 25 -8.77 18.80 -20.68
C GLU A 25 -8.49 18.08 -22.00
N LYS A 26 -7.22 18.03 -22.43
CA LYS A 26 -6.76 17.29 -23.61
C LYS A 26 -6.29 15.87 -23.28
N ASP A 27 -6.63 15.34 -22.10
CA ASP A 27 -6.26 14.01 -21.60
C ASP A 27 -4.73 13.78 -21.51
N LYS A 28 -3.95 14.85 -21.44
CA LYS A 28 -2.50 14.77 -21.27
C LYS A 28 -2.15 14.62 -19.80
N LEU A 29 -0.94 14.16 -19.54
CA LEU A 29 -0.51 13.76 -18.20
C LEU A 29 0.37 14.82 -17.55
N ILE A 30 0.45 14.77 -16.23
CA ILE A 30 1.28 15.66 -15.42
C ILE A 30 2.08 14.86 -14.39
N GLY A 31 3.31 15.27 -14.09
CA GLY A 31 4.08 14.80 -12.94
C GLY A 31 3.79 15.69 -11.75
N ILE A 32 3.22 15.15 -10.67
CA ILE A 32 2.80 15.93 -9.50
C ILE A 32 3.53 15.51 -8.23
N PRO A 33 3.93 16.46 -7.37
CA PRO A 33 4.56 16.16 -6.08
C PRO A 33 3.52 15.70 -5.06
N THR A 34 3.87 14.80 -4.15
CA THR A 34 3.06 14.52 -2.95
C THR A 34 3.97 14.42 -1.74
N GLU A 35 3.39 14.35 -0.54
CA GLU A 35 4.15 14.04 0.68
C GLU A 35 4.71 12.61 0.67
N THR A 36 4.17 11.71 -0.18
CA THR A 36 4.59 10.30 -0.27
C THR A 36 5.64 10.04 -1.35
N VAL A 37 5.21 9.99 -2.61
CA VAL A 37 6.02 9.80 -3.82
C VAL A 37 5.43 10.67 -4.94
N TYR A 38 6.21 11.02 -5.95
CA TYR A 38 5.68 11.74 -7.10
C TYR A 38 4.68 10.87 -7.88
N GLY A 39 3.58 11.49 -8.32
CA GLY A 39 2.51 10.83 -9.05
C GLY A 39 2.51 11.21 -10.53
N LEU A 40 2.11 10.27 -11.39
CA LEU A 40 1.80 10.54 -12.80
C LEU A 40 0.29 10.75 -12.93
N GLY A 41 -0.12 12.02 -12.87
CA GLY A 41 -1.50 12.46 -12.85
C GLY A 41 -2.16 12.55 -14.22
N GLY A 42 -3.43 12.18 -14.28
CA GLY A 42 -4.36 12.46 -15.38
C GLY A 42 -5.79 12.56 -14.86
N ASN A 43 -6.74 12.95 -15.70
CA ASN A 43 -8.14 13.12 -15.32
C ASN A 43 -8.77 11.76 -14.94
N SER A 44 -9.18 11.59 -13.68
CA SER A 44 -9.81 10.35 -13.17
C SER A 44 -11.13 10.00 -13.85
N LEU A 45 -11.81 11.00 -14.43
CA LEU A 45 -13.13 10.84 -15.03
C LEU A 45 -13.05 10.64 -16.56
N SER A 46 -11.86 10.68 -17.14
CA SER A 46 -11.64 10.43 -18.56
C SER A 46 -10.98 9.08 -18.79
N GLU A 47 -11.69 8.17 -19.45
CA GLU A 47 -11.15 6.86 -19.83
C GLU A 47 -9.87 6.99 -20.66
N LYS A 48 -9.84 7.93 -21.62
CA LYS A 48 -8.66 8.18 -22.46
C LYS A 48 -7.46 8.69 -21.66
N SER A 49 -7.69 9.54 -20.66
CA SER A 49 -6.61 9.98 -19.77
C SER A 49 -6.06 8.82 -18.93
N LEU A 50 -6.93 7.92 -18.47
CA LEU A 50 -6.53 6.73 -17.71
C LEU A 50 -5.74 5.75 -18.60
N GLU A 51 -6.20 5.49 -19.83
CA GLU A 51 -5.46 4.69 -20.83
C GLU A 51 -4.06 5.26 -21.08
N ASN A 52 -3.94 6.59 -21.18
CA ASN A 52 -2.65 7.25 -21.34
C ASN A 52 -1.73 6.96 -20.14
N ILE A 53 -2.24 6.97 -18.90
CA ILE A 53 -1.46 6.61 -17.69
C ILE A 53 -0.95 5.16 -17.78
N PHE A 54 -1.85 4.21 -18.06
CA PHE A 54 -1.50 2.79 -18.14
C PHE A 54 -0.47 2.55 -19.26
N ARG A 55 -0.68 3.15 -20.44
CA ARG A 55 0.23 3.06 -21.58
C ARG A 55 1.61 3.64 -21.23
N MET A 56 1.68 4.86 -20.73
CA MET A 56 2.97 5.53 -20.47
C MET A 56 3.79 4.82 -19.39
N LYS A 57 3.11 4.18 -18.42
CA LYS A 57 3.77 3.37 -17.39
C LYS A 57 4.08 1.93 -17.79
N ASN A 58 3.57 1.44 -18.92
CA ASN A 58 3.51 0.00 -19.22
C ASN A 58 2.88 -0.80 -18.05
N ARG A 59 1.79 -0.27 -17.48
CA ARG A 59 1.07 -0.87 -16.34
C ARG A 59 -0.14 -1.66 -16.84
N PRO A 60 -0.40 -2.87 -16.32
CA PRO A 60 -1.62 -3.61 -16.67
C PRO A 60 -2.86 -2.92 -16.08
N VAL A 61 -3.97 -2.95 -16.82
CA VAL A 61 -5.26 -2.36 -16.39
C VAL A 61 -5.92 -3.09 -15.22
N SER A 62 -5.44 -4.31 -14.92
CA SER A 62 -5.85 -5.11 -13.76
C SER A 62 -5.26 -4.62 -12.44
N ASP A 63 -4.28 -3.71 -12.47
CA ASP A 63 -3.66 -3.10 -11.28
C ASP A 63 -4.23 -1.67 -11.06
N PRO A 64 -5.20 -1.50 -10.13
CA PRO A 64 -5.98 -0.27 -9.99
C PRO A 64 -5.11 0.93 -9.62
N ILE A 65 -5.63 2.15 -9.77
CA ILE A 65 -4.90 3.38 -9.45
C ILE A 65 -5.69 4.26 -8.48
N ILE A 66 -4.98 5.12 -7.75
CA ILE A 66 -5.56 5.99 -6.72
C ILE A 66 -5.93 7.34 -7.35
N SER A 67 -7.16 7.76 -7.13
CA SER A 67 -7.64 9.11 -7.45
C SER A 67 -7.36 10.09 -6.32
N HIS A 68 -6.81 11.24 -6.67
CA HIS A 68 -6.56 12.33 -5.74
C HIS A 68 -7.64 13.39 -5.88
N VAL A 69 -8.19 13.82 -4.76
CA VAL A 69 -9.24 14.84 -4.67
C VAL A 69 -8.78 15.99 -3.79
N TYR A 70 -9.39 17.17 -3.99
CA TYR A 70 -9.10 18.36 -3.22
C TYR A 70 -9.56 18.25 -1.75
N ASN A 71 -10.72 17.62 -1.55
CA ASN A 71 -11.34 17.37 -0.25
C ASN A 71 -12.30 16.15 -0.32
N ILE A 72 -12.82 15.76 0.85
CA ILE A 72 -13.77 14.64 0.99
C ILE A 72 -15.07 14.85 0.19
N TYR A 73 -15.53 16.09 0.03
CA TYR A 73 -16.78 16.41 -0.65
C TYR A 73 -16.70 16.15 -2.14
N GLN A 74 -15.56 16.47 -2.76
CA GLN A 74 -15.28 16.10 -4.14
C GLN A 74 -15.29 14.57 -4.32
N ALA A 75 -14.81 13.80 -3.34
CA ALA A 75 -14.91 12.34 -3.37
C ALA A 75 -16.37 11.87 -3.37
N TYR A 76 -17.21 12.41 -2.49
CA TYR A 76 -18.65 12.08 -2.42
C TYR A 76 -19.40 12.48 -3.69
N ASP A 77 -19.08 13.64 -4.26
CA ASP A 77 -19.74 14.14 -5.45
C ASP A 77 -19.30 13.43 -6.74
N GLN A 78 -18.02 13.07 -6.88
CA GLN A 78 -17.49 12.67 -8.18
C GLN A 78 -17.08 11.19 -8.26
N LEU A 79 -16.78 10.52 -7.14
CA LEU A 79 -16.17 9.18 -7.16
C LEU A 79 -16.91 8.13 -6.35
N TYR A 80 -17.43 8.46 -5.17
CA TYR A 80 -18.02 7.48 -4.26
C TYR A 80 -19.52 7.30 -4.39
N HIS A 81 -19.94 6.04 -4.42
CA HIS A 81 -21.31 5.60 -4.29
C HIS A 81 -21.43 4.83 -2.99
N ILE A 82 -21.70 5.54 -1.89
CA ILE A 82 -21.65 5.01 -0.53
C ILE A 82 -22.87 5.44 0.30
N ASN A 83 -23.27 4.64 1.29
CA ASN A 83 -24.39 4.97 2.19
C ASN A 83 -24.00 5.99 3.27
N MET A 84 -24.98 6.46 4.06
CA MET A 84 -24.76 7.48 5.08
C MET A 84 -23.77 7.07 6.18
N TYR A 85 -23.74 5.79 6.58
CA TYR A 85 -22.82 5.31 7.60
C TYR A 85 -21.38 5.16 7.07
N GLU A 86 -21.21 4.69 5.83
CA GLU A 86 -19.92 4.71 5.12
C GLU A 86 -19.39 6.15 4.98
N LYS A 87 -20.25 7.14 4.69
CA LYS A 87 -19.87 8.56 4.71
C LYS A 87 -19.42 9.02 6.09
N TYR A 88 -20.09 8.59 7.16
CA TYR A 88 -19.68 8.93 8.52
C TYR A 88 -18.33 8.30 8.89
N ILE A 89 -18.09 7.04 8.54
CA ILE A 89 -16.78 6.37 8.72
C ILE A 89 -15.68 7.17 8.00
N ILE A 90 -15.88 7.50 6.71
CA ILE A 90 -14.89 8.24 5.91
C ILE A 90 -14.72 9.67 6.43
N TYR A 91 -15.78 10.30 6.94
CA TYR A 91 -15.70 11.61 7.59
C TYR A 91 -14.76 11.60 8.81
N ILE A 92 -14.91 10.62 9.69
CA ILE A 92 -14.04 10.47 10.86
C ILE A 92 -12.61 10.19 10.44
N LEU A 93 -12.38 9.25 9.51
CA LEU A 93 -11.03 8.99 8.99
C LEU A 93 -10.41 10.23 8.35
N ASN A 94 -11.20 11.00 7.60
CA ASN A 94 -10.75 12.25 7.00
C ASN A 94 -10.28 13.25 8.07
N LYS A 95 -11.02 13.42 9.17
CA LYS A 95 -10.68 14.37 10.24
C LYS A 95 -9.31 14.10 10.89
N HIS A 96 -8.86 12.84 10.91
CA HIS A 96 -7.62 12.43 11.56
C HIS A 96 -6.46 12.19 10.58
N PHE A 97 -6.76 11.85 9.34
CA PHE A 97 -5.76 11.35 8.38
C PHE A 97 -5.73 12.08 7.03
N TRP A 98 -6.70 12.96 6.75
CA TRP A 98 -6.72 13.80 5.54
C TRP A 98 -6.69 15.30 5.85
N PRO A 99 -5.98 16.12 5.05
CA PRO A 99 -5.02 15.72 4.01
C PRO A 99 -3.88 14.85 4.56
N GLY A 100 -3.48 13.83 3.81
CA GLY A 100 -2.44 12.91 4.28
C GLY A 100 -2.31 11.60 3.51
N PRO A 101 -1.36 10.74 3.94
CA PRO A 101 -0.96 9.52 3.26
C PRO A 101 -1.88 8.34 3.59
N LEU A 102 -3.19 8.58 3.64
CA LEU A 102 -4.21 7.53 3.73
C LEU A 102 -4.96 7.46 2.39
N SER A 103 -5.20 6.26 1.88
CA SER A 103 -6.09 6.03 0.75
C SER A 103 -7.20 5.09 1.17
N ILE A 104 -8.43 5.48 0.87
CA ILE A 104 -9.62 4.74 1.25
C ILE A 104 -10.19 4.12 -0.02
N ILE A 105 -10.46 2.82 -0.01
CA ILE A 105 -11.15 2.10 -1.07
C ILE A 105 -12.61 2.00 -0.67
N ALA A 106 -13.48 2.51 -1.53
CA ALA A 106 -14.92 2.35 -1.40
C ALA A 106 -15.58 2.19 -2.77
N ARG A 107 -16.86 1.87 -2.76
CA ARG A 107 -17.68 1.64 -3.95
C ARG A 107 -17.68 2.88 -4.85
N SER A 108 -17.40 2.70 -6.13
CA SER A 108 -17.35 3.80 -7.09
C SER A 108 -18.73 4.12 -7.67
N LYS A 109 -18.93 5.37 -8.10
CA LYS A 109 -20.08 5.77 -8.91
C LYS A 109 -20.13 5.00 -10.23
N LYS A 110 -21.34 4.76 -10.73
CA LYS A 110 -21.58 4.07 -12.02
C LYS A 110 -20.99 4.83 -13.21
N GLN A 111 -20.86 6.16 -13.07
CA GLN A 111 -20.31 7.04 -14.09
C GLN A 111 -18.78 7.07 -14.10
N ALA A 112 -18.11 6.56 -13.06
CA ALA A 112 -16.65 6.50 -13.03
C ALA A 112 -16.16 5.48 -14.08
N PRO A 113 -15.13 5.81 -14.89
CA PRO A 113 -14.58 4.86 -15.87
C PRO A 113 -14.14 3.57 -15.20
N LEU A 114 -14.47 2.42 -15.77
CA LEU A 114 -14.21 1.13 -15.13
C LEU A 114 -12.73 0.79 -15.02
N ILE A 115 -11.95 1.26 -15.99
CA ILE A 115 -10.50 1.15 -16.01
C ILE A 115 -9.87 1.81 -14.76
N LEU A 116 -10.51 2.81 -14.16
CA LEU A 116 -10.07 3.40 -12.88
C LEU A 116 -10.08 2.36 -11.74
N THR A 117 -11.09 1.50 -11.76
CA THR A 117 -11.38 0.53 -10.69
C THR A 117 -10.76 -0.85 -10.93
N ALA A 118 -9.97 -1.02 -12.00
CA ALA A 118 -9.61 -2.34 -12.52
C ALA A 118 -10.84 -3.25 -12.68
N TYR A 119 -11.96 -2.67 -13.14
CA TYR A 119 -13.27 -3.33 -13.32
C TYR A 119 -13.89 -3.93 -12.04
N THR A 120 -13.33 -3.64 -10.85
CA THR A 120 -13.87 -4.12 -9.57
C THR A 120 -15.05 -3.30 -9.06
N GLN A 121 -15.28 -2.10 -9.65
CA GLN A 121 -16.26 -1.11 -9.20
C GLN A 121 -15.97 -0.55 -7.79
N PHE A 122 -14.75 -0.72 -7.30
CA PHE A 122 -14.22 -0.04 -6.13
C PHE A 122 -13.08 0.87 -6.57
N CYS A 123 -13.08 2.11 -6.08
CA CYS A 123 -12.02 3.07 -6.37
C CYS A 123 -11.32 3.48 -5.07
N ALA A 124 -10.01 3.68 -5.16
CA ALA A 124 -9.22 4.24 -4.09
C ALA A 124 -9.17 5.76 -4.23
N VAL A 125 -9.50 6.50 -3.17
CA VAL A 125 -9.42 7.96 -3.13
C VAL A 125 -8.47 8.41 -2.02
N ARG A 126 -7.80 9.54 -2.25
CA ARG A 126 -6.92 10.21 -1.29
C ARG A 126 -7.04 11.74 -1.39
N VAL A 127 -7.00 12.42 -0.25
CA VAL A 127 -6.70 13.86 -0.19
C VAL A 127 -5.21 14.01 0.13
N PRO A 128 -4.34 14.36 -0.84
CA PRO A 128 -2.90 14.43 -0.60
C PRO A 128 -2.52 15.63 0.26
N ASP A 129 -1.58 15.45 1.20
CA ASP A 129 -1.01 16.54 2.01
C ASP A 129 0.12 17.26 1.26
N ASN A 130 -0.20 17.77 0.07
CA ASN A 130 0.72 18.59 -0.71
C ASN A 130 -0.06 19.76 -1.32
N ILE A 131 0.36 20.99 -0.98
CA ILE A 131 -0.38 22.19 -1.35
C ILE A 131 -0.40 22.43 -2.86
N ILE A 132 0.69 22.12 -3.57
CA ILE A 132 0.80 22.25 -5.04
C ILE A 132 -0.17 21.29 -5.70
N THR A 133 -0.18 20.00 -5.31
CA THR A 133 -1.10 19.02 -5.87
C THR A 133 -2.56 19.34 -5.57
N ARG A 134 -2.87 19.81 -4.36
CA ARG A 134 -4.23 20.24 -4.02
C ARG A 134 -4.67 21.43 -4.87
N GLU A 135 -3.78 22.39 -5.12
CA GLU A 135 -4.07 23.54 -5.99
C GLU A 135 -4.26 23.09 -7.46
N ILE A 136 -3.44 22.17 -7.96
CA ILE A 136 -3.61 21.55 -9.28
C ILE A 136 -5.00 20.92 -9.42
N ILE A 137 -5.42 20.09 -8.46
CA ILE A 137 -6.74 19.43 -8.48
C ILE A 137 -7.86 20.47 -8.47
N LYS A 138 -7.71 21.53 -7.67
CA LYS A 138 -8.67 22.63 -7.57
C LYS A 138 -8.80 23.40 -8.88
N ILE A 139 -7.69 23.75 -9.54
CA ILE A 139 -7.67 24.46 -10.84
C ILE A 139 -8.36 23.62 -11.92
N CYS A 140 -8.06 22.32 -11.95
CA CYS A 140 -8.63 21.41 -12.95
C CYS A 140 -10.09 21.06 -12.65
N ASN A 141 -10.57 21.26 -11.42
CA ASN A 141 -11.91 20.93 -10.96
C ASN A 141 -12.36 19.49 -11.29
N THR A 142 -11.40 18.57 -11.32
CA THR A 142 -11.63 17.13 -11.56
C THR A 142 -10.68 16.33 -10.68
N PRO A 143 -11.03 15.11 -10.22
CA PRO A 143 -10.11 14.27 -9.49
C PRO A 143 -8.97 13.84 -10.42
N ILE A 144 -7.77 13.70 -9.86
CA ILE A 144 -6.55 13.36 -10.60
C ILE A 144 -6.10 11.96 -10.23
N ALA A 145 -6.21 11.01 -11.16
CA ALA A 145 -5.71 9.66 -11.00
C ALA A 145 -4.19 9.71 -11.12
N ALA A 146 -3.47 9.33 -10.06
CA ALA A 146 -2.02 9.48 -10.02
C ALA A 146 -1.35 8.29 -9.32
N PRO A 147 -1.06 7.18 -10.03
CA PRO A 147 -0.09 6.20 -9.55
C PRO A 147 1.31 6.82 -9.48
N SER A 148 2.26 6.14 -8.84
CA SER A 148 3.66 6.61 -8.78
C SER A 148 4.23 6.92 -10.17
N ALA A 149 5.01 7.99 -10.34
CA ALA A 149 5.53 8.44 -11.63
C ALA A 149 6.80 7.69 -12.10
N ASN A 150 6.69 6.37 -12.20
CA ASN A 150 7.72 5.48 -12.74
C ASN A 150 7.09 4.45 -13.68
N LYS A 151 7.88 3.81 -14.53
CA LYS A 151 7.40 2.62 -15.26
C LYS A 151 7.07 1.49 -14.29
N PHE A 152 6.13 0.65 -14.67
CA PHE A 152 5.61 -0.41 -13.82
C PHE A 152 6.73 -1.32 -13.32
N GLN A 153 6.67 -1.67 -12.03
CA GLN A 153 7.67 -2.45 -11.28
C GLN A 153 9.02 -1.75 -11.02
N HIS A 154 9.30 -0.58 -11.59
CA HIS A 154 10.51 0.18 -11.24
C HIS A 154 10.41 0.83 -9.86
N ILE A 155 11.54 1.33 -9.35
CA ILE A 155 11.62 2.07 -8.09
C ILE A 155 10.75 3.34 -8.16
N SER A 156 10.01 3.66 -7.10
CA SER A 156 9.16 4.87 -7.08
C SER A 156 9.99 6.17 -7.10
N PRO A 157 9.45 7.27 -7.66
CA PRO A 157 10.12 8.56 -7.70
C PRO A 157 9.81 9.39 -6.44
N THR A 158 10.83 9.89 -5.75
CA THR A 158 10.67 10.79 -4.60
C THR A 158 11.03 12.26 -4.87
N ASN A 159 11.41 12.62 -6.09
CA ASN A 159 11.68 13.99 -6.52
C ASN A 159 11.35 14.16 -8.02
N CYS A 160 11.30 15.41 -8.49
CA CYS A 160 10.95 15.71 -9.89
C CYS A 160 11.95 15.16 -10.91
N LEU A 161 13.23 15.06 -10.56
CA LEU A 161 14.28 14.56 -11.45
C LEU A 161 14.09 13.08 -11.74
N HIS A 162 13.68 12.28 -10.76
CA HIS A 162 13.34 10.87 -10.97
C HIS A 162 12.21 10.72 -12.01
N VAL A 163 11.21 11.61 -11.99
CA VAL A 163 10.11 11.62 -12.98
C VAL A 163 10.62 12.02 -14.36
N TYR A 164 11.45 13.06 -14.41
CA TYR A 164 12.03 13.55 -15.65
C TYR A 164 12.93 12.49 -16.32
N GLU A 165 13.78 11.82 -15.57
CA GLU A 165 14.66 10.75 -16.09
C GLU A 165 13.86 9.61 -16.73
N GLU A 166 12.73 9.24 -16.14
CA GLU A 166 11.86 8.18 -16.65
C GLU A 166 11.09 8.60 -17.92
N PHE A 167 10.63 9.86 -17.99
CA PHE A 167 9.66 10.33 -19.00
C PHE A 167 10.11 11.53 -19.84
N LYS A 168 11.41 11.84 -19.90
CA LYS A 168 11.96 13.03 -20.59
C LYS A 168 11.46 13.24 -22.03
N ASN A 169 11.15 12.18 -22.75
CA ASN A 169 10.72 12.23 -24.15
C ASN A 169 9.21 12.44 -24.31
N GLU A 170 8.42 12.28 -23.25
CA GLU A 170 6.96 12.37 -23.28
C GLU A 170 6.48 13.83 -23.27
N ASP A 171 5.24 14.10 -23.68
CA ASP A 171 4.60 15.42 -23.50
C ASP A 171 4.00 15.49 -22.09
N LEU A 172 4.82 15.92 -21.13
CA LEU A 172 4.53 15.85 -19.70
C LEU A 172 4.90 17.17 -19.02
N LEU A 173 3.98 17.76 -18.26
CA LEU A 173 4.29 18.89 -17.37
C LEU A 173 4.61 18.33 -15.97
N ILE A 174 5.81 18.60 -15.44
CA ILE A 174 6.26 18.14 -14.14
C ILE A 174 6.33 19.34 -13.19
N PHE A 175 5.71 19.23 -12.02
CA PHE A 175 5.75 20.25 -10.98
C PHE A 175 6.75 19.85 -9.90
N ASP A 176 7.75 20.69 -9.67
CA ASP A 176 8.84 20.44 -8.72
C ASP A 176 8.54 21.04 -7.34
N ASP A 177 8.53 20.18 -6.33
CA ASP A 177 8.45 20.53 -4.91
C ASP A 177 9.59 19.88 -4.09
N GLY A 178 10.70 19.56 -4.76
CA GLY A 178 11.84 18.90 -4.14
C GLY A 178 11.57 17.45 -3.75
N GLN A 179 12.21 17.00 -2.66
CA GLN A 179 12.15 15.63 -2.16
C GLN A 179 10.91 15.42 -1.28
N CYS A 180 10.15 14.35 -1.54
CA CYS A 180 8.99 13.96 -0.73
C CYS A 180 9.33 13.78 0.75
N ASP A 181 8.39 14.11 1.64
CA ASP A 181 8.60 14.09 3.09
C ASP A 181 8.57 12.69 3.72
N ILE A 182 7.76 11.79 3.19
CA ILE A 182 7.61 10.42 3.71
C ILE A 182 8.48 9.46 2.91
N GLY A 183 8.50 9.55 1.58
CA GLY A 183 9.35 8.73 0.71
C GLY A 183 8.85 7.31 0.41
N ILE A 184 7.70 6.90 0.97
CA ILE A 184 6.97 5.68 0.59
C ILE A 184 5.50 6.00 0.35
N GLU A 185 4.79 5.11 -0.35
CA GLU A 185 3.38 5.26 -0.70
C GLU A 185 2.43 5.24 0.51
N SER A 186 1.21 5.74 0.30
CA SER A 186 0.15 5.80 1.32
C SER A 186 -0.26 4.44 1.87
N THR A 187 -0.72 4.43 3.13
CA THR A 187 -1.51 3.33 3.69
C THR A 187 -2.80 3.21 2.89
N VAL A 188 -3.18 2.01 2.48
CA VAL A 188 -4.43 1.77 1.73
C VAL A 188 -5.33 0.84 2.52
N LEU A 189 -6.55 1.28 2.79
CA LEU A 189 -7.58 0.48 3.46
C LEU A 189 -8.85 0.40 2.62
N LYS A 190 -9.64 -0.66 2.84
CA LYS A 190 -10.98 -0.84 2.26
C LYS A 190 -11.98 -0.93 3.39
N ILE A 191 -13.11 -0.24 3.23
CA ILE A 191 -14.28 -0.43 4.07
C ILE A 191 -15.09 -1.58 3.47
N THR A 192 -15.36 -2.60 4.28
CA THR A 192 -16.12 -3.77 3.86
C THR A 192 -17.34 -3.93 4.75
N LYS A 193 -18.46 -4.36 4.16
CA LYS A 193 -19.71 -4.63 4.87
C LYS A 193 -20.21 -6.03 4.57
N TYR A 194 -20.74 -6.71 5.57
CA TYR A 194 -21.21 -8.08 5.49
C TYR A 194 -22.62 -8.21 6.05
N LYS A 195 -23.41 -9.14 5.49
CA LYS A 195 -24.63 -9.64 6.12
C LYS A 195 -24.40 -11.06 6.63
N ILE A 196 -24.97 -11.36 7.78
CA ILE A 196 -25.08 -12.73 8.27
C ILE A 196 -26.32 -13.33 7.61
N PHE A 197 -26.15 -14.44 6.91
CA PHE A 197 -27.25 -15.22 6.36
C PHE A 197 -27.31 -16.58 7.05
N ASP A 198 -28.51 -17.09 7.28
CA ASP A 198 -28.69 -18.53 7.49
C ASP A 198 -28.30 -19.29 6.21
N GLU A 199 -27.76 -20.51 6.36
CA GLU A 199 -27.22 -21.37 5.29
C GLU A 199 -28.13 -21.46 4.03
N GLU A 200 -29.44 -21.59 4.21
CA GLU A 200 -30.42 -21.66 3.11
C GLU A 200 -30.55 -20.34 2.35
N LYS A 201 -30.64 -19.21 3.08
CA LYS A 201 -30.71 -17.86 2.49
C LYS A 201 -29.40 -17.46 1.81
N LYS A 202 -28.26 -17.94 2.32
CA LYS A 202 -26.93 -17.75 1.69
C LYS A 202 -26.90 -18.38 0.30
N LYS A 203 -27.40 -19.62 0.17
CA LYS A 203 -27.46 -20.34 -1.12
C LYS A 203 -28.36 -19.62 -2.12
N GLU A 204 -29.53 -19.16 -1.69
CA GLU A 204 -30.46 -18.40 -2.55
C GLU A 204 -29.85 -17.06 -3.02
N TYR A 205 -29.25 -16.30 -2.11
CA TYR A 205 -28.62 -15.01 -2.43
C TYR A 205 -27.47 -15.16 -3.44
N VAL A 206 -26.56 -16.13 -3.21
CA VAL A 206 -25.44 -16.40 -4.13
C VAL A 206 -25.95 -16.84 -5.50
N LEU A 207 -27.01 -17.67 -5.56
CA LEU A 207 -27.60 -18.13 -6.81
C LEU A 207 -28.24 -16.98 -7.61
N ASN A 208 -28.96 -16.07 -6.94
CA ASN A 208 -29.58 -14.90 -7.56
C ASN A 208 -28.52 -13.90 -8.06
N LYS A 209 -27.41 -13.70 -7.32
CA LYS A 209 -26.29 -12.87 -7.76
C LYS A 209 -25.65 -13.40 -9.06
N LYS A 210 -25.45 -14.71 -9.17
CA LYS A 210 -24.92 -15.35 -10.40
C LYS A 210 -25.86 -15.18 -11.59
N LYS A 211 -27.19 -15.27 -11.39
CA LYS A 211 -28.18 -15.02 -12.46
C LYS A 211 -28.16 -13.58 -12.95
N ASN A 212 -28.04 -12.60 -12.06
CA ASN A 212 -27.99 -11.18 -12.44
C ASN A 212 -26.71 -10.81 -13.20
N ILE A 213 -25.57 -11.44 -12.87
CA ILE A 213 -24.30 -11.26 -13.62
C ILE A 213 -24.45 -11.78 -15.06
N ASN A 214 -25.15 -12.90 -15.26
CA ASN A 214 -25.39 -13.47 -16.59
C ASN A 214 -26.43 -12.72 -17.44
N GLY A 215 -27.20 -11.80 -16.84
CA GLY A 215 -28.20 -10.97 -17.54
C GLY A 215 -27.67 -9.64 -18.08
N MET A 216 -26.39 -9.30 -17.83
CA MET A 216 -25.75 -8.11 -18.39
C MET A 216 -25.27 -8.38 -19.82
N ASN A 217 -25.81 -7.66 -20.81
CA ASN A 217 -25.54 -7.84 -22.26
C ASN A 217 -24.13 -7.43 -22.73
N ASP A 218 -23.21 -7.18 -21.82
CA ASP A 218 -21.91 -6.59 -22.14
C ASP A 218 -20.81 -7.66 -21.97
N ILE A 219 -20.45 -8.33 -23.07
CA ILE A 219 -19.66 -9.58 -23.07
C ILE A 219 -18.27 -9.41 -22.43
N LYS A 220 -17.63 -8.25 -22.60
CA LYS A 220 -16.34 -7.93 -21.94
C LYS A 220 -16.48 -7.87 -20.41
N TYR A 221 -17.62 -7.37 -19.94
CA TYR A 221 -17.98 -7.20 -18.54
C TYR A 221 -18.23 -8.53 -17.84
N VAL A 222 -19.00 -9.42 -18.49
CA VAL A 222 -19.34 -10.74 -17.95
C VAL A 222 -18.10 -11.63 -17.81
N GLN A 223 -17.17 -11.59 -18.77
CA GLN A 223 -15.92 -12.34 -18.69
C GLN A 223 -14.99 -11.88 -17.54
N HIS A 224 -14.93 -10.57 -17.24
CA HIS A 224 -14.10 -10.05 -16.16
C HIS A 224 -14.75 -10.17 -14.76
N MET A 225 -16.08 -10.06 -14.65
CA MET A 225 -16.78 -10.22 -13.38
C MET A 225 -16.75 -11.67 -12.85
N ASN A 226 -16.75 -12.65 -13.75
CA ASN A 226 -16.61 -14.06 -13.37
C ASN A 226 -15.25 -14.39 -12.71
N ASN A 227 -14.26 -13.49 -12.83
CA ASN A 227 -12.95 -13.59 -12.18
C ASN A 227 -12.84 -12.82 -10.86
N ILE A 228 -13.87 -12.09 -10.44
CA ILE A 228 -13.89 -11.42 -9.13
C ILE A 228 -14.22 -12.47 -8.07
N ASN A 229 -13.31 -12.64 -7.10
CA ASN A 229 -13.46 -13.55 -5.97
C ASN A 229 -14.87 -13.48 -5.36
N VAL A 230 -15.69 -14.48 -5.66
CA VAL A 230 -16.55 -15.04 -4.61
C VAL A 230 -15.55 -15.70 -3.68
N ASP A 231 -15.23 -15.04 -2.56
CA ASP A 231 -14.35 -15.63 -1.55
C ASP A 231 -14.88 -17.04 -1.25
N ASN A 232 -14.04 -18.05 -1.53
CA ASN A 232 -14.25 -19.43 -1.10
C ASN A 232 -13.97 -19.52 0.42
N SER A 233 -14.62 -18.67 1.22
CA SER A 233 -14.72 -18.89 2.65
C SER A 233 -15.87 -19.87 2.89
N GLU A 234 -15.62 -21.14 2.60
CA GLU A 234 -16.53 -22.25 2.95
C GLU A 234 -16.70 -22.37 4.48
N GLU A 235 -15.91 -21.66 5.29
CA GLU A 235 -15.93 -21.77 6.76
C GLU A 235 -16.64 -20.63 7.51
N ASN A 236 -17.08 -19.53 6.86
CA ASN A 236 -17.80 -18.44 7.55
C ASN A 236 -19.12 -18.06 6.84
N ASN A 237 -20.21 -17.91 7.61
CA ASN A 237 -21.54 -17.49 7.14
C ASN A 237 -21.64 -15.99 6.74
N LEU A 238 -20.50 -15.36 6.45
CA LEU A 238 -20.39 -13.95 6.10
C LEU A 238 -20.29 -13.79 4.58
N VAL A 239 -21.15 -12.95 4.00
CA VAL A 239 -21.10 -12.60 2.58
C VAL A 239 -20.84 -11.10 2.47
N GLU A 240 -19.79 -10.70 1.75
CA GLU A 240 -19.52 -9.28 1.45
C GLU A 240 -20.67 -8.72 0.60
N ILE A 241 -21.32 -7.66 1.12
CA ILE A 241 -22.38 -6.93 0.43
C ILE A 241 -21.76 -5.74 -0.28
N ILE A 242 -21.69 -5.83 -1.60
CA ILE A 242 -21.22 -4.74 -2.45
C ILE A 242 -22.32 -3.68 -2.58
N THR A 243 -23.55 -4.10 -2.89
CA THR A 243 -24.77 -3.30 -2.98
C THR A 243 -26.00 -4.20 -2.82
N ASP A 244 -27.17 -3.63 -2.50
CA ASP A 244 -28.49 -4.26 -2.50
C ASP A 244 -29.59 -3.23 -2.81
N GLU A 245 -30.85 -3.67 -2.92
CA GLU A 245 -31.99 -2.80 -3.28
C GLU A 245 -32.13 -1.60 -2.33
N GLU A 246 -31.95 -1.83 -1.04
CA GLU A 246 -31.99 -0.79 0.00
C GLU A 246 -30.87 0.24 -0.20
N TYR A 247 -29.66 -0.22 -0.50
CA TYR A 247 -28.51 0.62 -0.79
C TYR A 247 -28.70 1.50 -2.03
N GLU A 248 -29.17 0.91 -3.13
CA GLU A 248 -29.39 1.65 -4.39
C GLU A 248 -30.57 2.64 -4.28
N CYS A 249 -31.63 2.27 -3.58
CA CYS A 249 -32.78 3.13 -3.34
C CYS A 249 -32.36 4.40 -2.59
N GLU A 250 -31.67 4.24 -1.45
CA GLU A 250 -31.22 5.36 -0.66
C GLU A 250 -30.24 6.25 -1.41
N TYR A 251 -29.27 5.68 -2.14
CA TYR A 251 -28.30 6.49 -2.86
C TYR A 251 -28.96 7.40 -3.90
N ASN A 252 -29.99 6.91 -4.61
CA ASN A 252 -30.72 7.72 -5.60
C ASN A 252 -31.52 8.86 -4.94
N GLU A 253 -32.00 8.67 -3.72
CA GLU A 253 -32.77 9.67 -2.96
C GLU A 253 -31.90 10.53 -2.03
N GLU A 254 -30.62 10.20 -1.87
CA GLU A 254 -29.73 10.82 -0.88
C GLU A 254 -29.60 12.33 -1.10
N LEU A 255 -29.23 12.75 -2.30
CA LEU A 255 -28.94 14.15 -2.56
C LEU A 255 -30.19 15.04 -2.43
N PRO A 256 -31.38 14.66 -2.96
CA PRO A 256 -32.64 15.33 -2.64
C PRO A 256 -32.91 15.42 -1.13
N LEU A 257 -32.74 14.32 -0.39
CA LEU A 257 -32.92 14.30 1.05
C LEU A 257 -31.95 15.25 1.75
N LEU A 258 -30.66 15.19 1.42
CA LEU A 258 -29.63 16.04 2.02
C LEU A 258 -29.93 17.51 1.76
N ARG A 259 -30.43 17.88 0.58
CA ARG A 259 -30.84 19.26 0.31
C ARG A 259 -31.95 19.73 1.24
N VAL A 260 -32.94 18.90 1.51
CA VAL A 260 -34.01 19.21 2.49
C VAL A 260 -33.46 19.31 3.90
N VAL A 261 -32.71 18.30 4.34
CA VAL A 261 -32.20 18.18 5.72
C VAL A 261 -31.21 19.30 6.06
N THR A 262 -30.37 19.69 5.11
CA THR A 262 -29.39 20.79 5.25
C THR A 262 -29.97 22.17 4.95
N ASN A 263 -31.28 22.27 4.66
CA ASN A 263 -31.95 23.51 4.24
C ASN A 263 -31.20 24.22 3.10
N SER A 264 -30.80 23.45 2.09
CA SER A 264 -30.03 23.94 0.95
C SER A 264 -30.93 24.50 -0.14
N LYS A 265 -30.53 25.66 -0.67
CA LYS A 265 -31.17 26.33 -1.81
C LYS A 265 -30.91 25.52 -3.08
N GLY A 266 -31.81 25.64 -4.06
CA GLY A 266 -31.65 24.98 -5.36
C GLY A 266 -30.40 25.42 -6.14
N SER A 267 -29.87 26.62 -5.87
CA SER A 267 -28.65 27.15 -6.51
C SER A 267 -27.34 26.59 -5.95
N GLU A 268 -27.36 25.94 -4.78
CA GLU A 268 -26.15 25.40 -4.15
C GLU A 268 -25.71 24.12 -4.86
N SER A 269 -24.42 24.02 -5.11
CA SER A 269 -23.74 22.84 -5.64
C SER A 269 -23.83 21.65 -4.69
N ASN A 270 -23.60 20.44 -5.21
CA ASN A 270 -23.57 19.24 -4.37
C ASN A 270 -22.45 19.29 -3.32
N ILE A 271 -21.32 19.91 -3.66
CA ILE A 271 -20.20 20.12 -2.73
C ILE A 271 -20.66 20.96 -1.53
N GLU A 272 -21.36 22.07 -1.75
CA GLU A 272 -21.91 22.91 -0.67
C GLU A 272 -22.92 22.14 0.20
N VAL A 273 -23.72 21.25 -0.39
CA VAL A 273 -24.64 20.37 0.37
C VAL A 273 -23.85 19.40 1.27
N TYR A 274 -22.80 18.77 0.76
CA TYR A 274 -21.94 17.88 1.56
C TYR A 274 -21.12 18.63 2.62
N GLU A 275 -20.75 19.89 2.37
CA GLU A 275 -20.13 20.77 3.38
C GLU A 275 -21.08 21.02 4.56
N LYS A 276 -22.38 21.21 4.31
CA LYS A 276 -23.36 21.32 5.40
C LYS A 276 -23.58 20.01 6.14
N LEU A 277 -23.48 18.86 5.46
CA LEU A 277 -23.54 17.54 6.11
C LEU A 277 -22.42 17.37 7.16
N LYS A 278 -21.23 17.95 6.94
CA LYS A 278 -20.15 17.94 7.95
C LYS A 278 -20.62 18.55 9.28
N ASN A 279 -21.34 19.67 9.25
CA ASN A 279 -21.81 20.33 10.48
C ASN A 279 -22.73 19.40 11.28
N MET A 280 -23.53 18.58 10.59
CA MET A 280 -24.38 17.58 11.23
C MET A 280 -23.56 16.45 11.84
N PHE A 281 -22.53 15.96 11.13
CA PHE A 281 -21.61 14.96 11.68
C PHE A 281 -20.84 15.46 12.90
N ASP A 282 -20.39 16.72 12.89
CA ASP A 282 -19.71 17.33 14.06
C ASP A 282 -20.62 17.37 15.30
N LEU A 283 -21.93 17.57 15.13
CA LEU A 283 -22.88 17.54 16.25
C LEU A 283 -23.07 16.14 16.86
N LEU A 284 -22.87 15.07 16.08
CA LEU A 284 -22.93 13.69 16.60
C LEU A 284 -21.81 13.40 17.60
N GLU A 285 -20.70 14.13 17.51
CA GLU A 285 -19.53 13.96 18.38
C GLU A 285 -19.71 14.63 19.76
N HIS A 286 -20.71 15.52 19.91
CA HIS A 286 -20.96 16.29 21.13
C HIS A 286 -22.42 16.16 21.59
N PRO A 287 -22.82 15.03 22.20
CA PRO A 287 -24.21 14.76 22.58
C PRO A 287 -24.79 15.78 23.57
N SER A 288 -23.97 16.50 24.33
CA SER A 288 -24.39 17.59 25.23
C SER A 288 -24.90 18.85 24.50
N SER A 289 -24.74 18.92 23.18
CA SER A 289 -25.22 20.02 22.32
C SER A 289 -26.48 19.64 21.51
N TYR A 290 -27.10 18.49 21.81
CA TYR A 290 -28.36 18.06 21.19
C TYR A 290 -29.49 19.01 21.61
N ASN A 291 -29.71 20.05 20.82
CA ASN A 291 -31.05 20.60 20.69
C ASN A 291 -31.87 19.63 19.85
N ASN A 292 -33.10 19.32 20.28
CA ASN A 292 -34.10 18.50 19.59
C ASN A 292 -34.48 19.10 18.20
N ASN A 293 -33.54 19.09 17.27
CA ASN A 293 -33.75 19.49 15.88
C ASN A 293 -34.08 18.21 15.08
N ASN A 294 -35.33 18.12 14.60
CA ASN A 294 -35.83 16.96 13.85
C ASN A 294 -34.91 16.53 12.68
N ASN A 295 -34.18 17.46 12.08
CA ASN A 295 -33.28 17.18 10.95
C ASN A 295 -32.04 16.35 11.36
N ASN A 296 -31.48 16.58 12.55
CA ASN A 296 -30.34 15.78 13.03
C ASN A 296 -30.77 14.33 13.30
N ASN A 297 -32.01 14.14 13.80
CA ASN A 297 -32.56 12.81 14.03
C ASN A 297 -32.59 11.99 12.72
N ILE A 298 -32.92 12.59 11.57
CA ILE A 298 -32.97 11.86 10.28
C ILE A 298 -31.60 11.29 9.87
N ILE A 299 -30.51 12.05 10.01
CA ILE A 299 -29.17 11.57 9.64
C ILE A 299 -28.72 10.47 10.60
N VAL A 300 -29.00 10.63 11.89
CA VAL A 300 -28.71 9.62 12.93
C VAL A 300 -29.48 8.34 12.65
N ASP A 301 -30.77 8.45 12.34
CA ASP A 301 -31.64 7.31 12.04
C ASP A 301 -31.12 6.54 10.83
N LYS A 302 -30.62 7.24 9.80
CA LYS A 302 -29.96 6.60 8.65
C LYS A 302 -28.67 5.89 9.06
N ILE A 303 -27.81 6.55 9.85
CA ILE A 303 -26.59 5.90 10.36
C ILE A 303 -26.92 4.63 11.15
N LEU A 304 -27.87 4.71 12.09
CA LEU A 304 -28.29 3.59 12.93
C LEU A 304 -28.93 2.47 12.11
N LYS A 305 -29.71 2.81 11.08
CA LYS A 305 -30.26 1.86 10.13
C LYS A 305 -29.16 1.07 9.41
N TYR A 306 -28.16 1.72 8.81
CA TYR A 306 -27.08 0.98 8.13
C TYR A 306 -26.21 0.20 9.10
N LYS A 307 -25.99 0.73 10.30
CA LYS A 307 -25.28 0.03 11.37
C LYS A 307 -25.99 -1.26 11.80
N SER A 308 -27.33 -1.29 11.80
CA SER A 308 -28.10 -2.50 12.14
C SER A 308 -28.24 -3.48 10.97
N LEU A 309 -28.22 -3.00 9.73
CA LEU A 309 -28.37 -3.82 8.53
C LEU A 309 -27.10 -4.60 8.13
N TYR A 310 -25.92 -4.10 8.49
CA TYR A 310 -24.64 -4.70 8.06
C TYR A 310 -23.59 -4.66 9.17
N ASN A 311 -22.73 -5.68 9.18
CA ASN A 311 -21.51 -5.69 9.97
C ASN A 311 -20.39 -5.05 9.15
N TYR A 312 -19.71 -4.04 9.70
CA TYR A 312 -18.63 -3.33 9.02
C TYR A 312 -17.26 -3.76 9.57
N SER A 313 -16.29 -3.93 8.67
CA SER A 313 -14.88 -4.05 9.03
C SER A 313 -14.01 -3.26 8.06
N ILE A 314 -12.80 -2.95 8.51
CA ILE A 314 -11.79 -2.28 7.70
C ILE A 314 -10.62 -3.22 7.49
N LYS A 315 -10.20 -3.38 6.24
CA LYS A 315 -9.02 -4.18 5.88
C LYS A 315 -7.94 -3.31 5.25
N ILE A 316 -6.75 -3.33 5.81
CA ILE A 316 -5.57 -2.65 5.25
C ILE A 316 -4.95 -3.57 4.20
N TYR A 317 -4.86 -3.08 2.96
CA TYR A 317 -4.30 -3.79 1.81
C TYR A 317 -2.85 -3.42 1.52
N ARG A 318 -2.41 -2.24 1.97
CA ARG A 318 -1.02 -1.79 1.81
C ARG A 318 -0.54 -1.04 3.04
N ARG A 319 0.63 -1.41 3.56
CA ARG A 319 1.30 -0.70 4.65
C ARG A 319 1.84 0.65 4.15
N GLY A 320 1.83 1.64 5.03
CA GLY A 320 2.27 3.01 4.77
C GLY A 320 2.49 3.74 6.10
N LYS A 321 2.29 5.07 6.15
CA LYS A 321 2.52 5.84 7.38
C LYS A 321 1.64 5.41 8.56
N TYR A 322 0.38 5.07 8.30
CA TYR A 322 -0.59 4.74 9.33
C TYR A 322 -0.69 3.24 9.53
N THR A 323 -0.58 2.81 10.78
CA THR A 323 -0.63 1.41 11.22
C THR A 323 -2.07 0.96 11.48
N LYS A 324 -2.29 -0.35 11.62
CA LYS A 324 -3.57 -0.90 12.09
C LYS A 324 -4.02 -0.26 13.40
N PHE A 325 -3.10 -0.03 14.32
CA PHE A 325 -3.39 0.55 15.63
C PHE A 325 -3.82 2.00 15.55
N ASP A 326 -3.19 2.80 14.67
CA ASP A 326 -3.60 4.20 14.47
C ASP A 326 -5.06 4.30 14.03
N ILE A 327 -5.45 3.48 13.04
CA ILE A 327 -6.82 3.43 12.53
C ILE A 327 -7.78 2.95 13.61
N GLN A 328 -7.48 1.83 14.28
CA GLN A 328 -8.36 1.28 15.34
C GLN A 328 -8.53 2.26 16.51
N ASN A 329 -7.45 2.93 16.92
CA ASN A 329 -7.48 3.91 18.01
C ASN A 329 -8.36 5.11 17.67
N VAL A 330 -8.41 5.54 16.41
CA VAL A 330 -9.35 6.59 15.98
C VAL A 330 -10.79 6.09 16.05
N LEU A 331 -11.09 4.91 15.49
CA LEU A 331 -12.45 4.36 15.50
C LEU A 331 -12.99 4.17 16.93
N ASN A 332 -12.14 3.67 17.84
CA ASN A 332 -12.50 3.43 19.24
C ASN A 332 -12.88 4.70 20.02
N LYS A 333 -12.51 5.89 19.54
CA LYS A 333 -12.90 7.17 20.16
C LYS A 333 -14.36 7.54 19.89
N TYR A 334 -15.00 6.94 18.89
CA TYR A 334 -16.35 7.32 18.44
C TYR A 334 -17.34 6.19 18.68
N ASP A 335 -18.36 6.44 19.51
CA ASP A 335 -19.32 5.41 19.95
C ASP A 335 -19.98 4.64 18.81
N LEU A 336 -20.33 5.34 17.73
CA LEU A 336 -20.95 4.75 16.55
C LEU A 336 -20.00 3.85 15.72
N LEU A 337 -18.70 3.86 15.99
CA LEU A 337 -17.67 3.14 15.21
C LEU A 337 -16.86 2.12 16.01
N LYS A 338 -17.06 2.01 17.33
CA LYS A 338 -16.27 1.16 18.25
C LYS A 338 -16.30 -0.35 17.92
N ASP A 339 -17.34 -0.80 17.24
CA ASP A 339 -17.56 -2.18 16.80
C ASP A 339 -16.86 -2.52 15.48
N ILE A 340 -16.32 -1.53 14.77
CA ILE A 340 -15.58 -1.77 13.52
C ILE A 340 -14.19 -2.31 13.84
N SER A 341 -13.91 -3.52 13.40
CA SER A 341 -12.58 -4.12 13.51
C SER A 341 -11.68 -3.71 12.34
N VAL A 342 -10.39 -3.51 12.64
CA VAL A 342 -9.35 -3.29 11.63
C VAL A 342 -8.48 -4.54 11.48
N GLU A 343 -8.29 -5.01 10.25
CA GLU A 343 -7.52 -6.22 9.91
C GLU A 343 -6.46 -5.94 8.85
N MET A 344 -5.42 -6.78 8.83
CA MET A 344 -4.38 -6.74 7.79
C MET A 344 -4.69 -7.77 6.72
N TYR A 345 -4.52 -7.41 5.45
CA TYR A 345 -4.58 -8.36 4.34
C TYR A 345 -3.45 -9.40 4.44
N GLU A 346 -3.72 -10.67 4.12
CA GLU A 346 -2.77 -11.76 4.35
C GLU A 346 -1.43 -11.56 3.64
N LYS A 347 -1.43 -11.01 2.40
CA LYS A 347 -0.22 -10.79 1.60
C LYS A 347 0.74 -9.72 2.18
N ILE A 348 0.35 -9.03 3.26
CA ILE A 348 1.17 -8.02 3.94
C ILE A 348 1.42 -8.34 5.42
N LYS A 349 1.11 -9.56 5.86
CA LYS A 349 1.46 -10.08 7.18
C LYS A 349 2.84 -10.72 7.15
N PHE A 350 3.87 -9.92 7.42
CA PHE A 350 5.27 -10.35 7.37
C PHE A 350 5.74 -11.03 8.65
N GLU A 351 4.97 -10.93 9.73
CA GLU A 351 5.27 -11.47 11.06
C GLU A 351 5.49 -12.99 11.04
N ASN A 352 4.89 -13.67 10.05
CA ASN A 352 5.00 -15.13 9.87
C ASN A 352 6.21 -15.56 9.03
N LEU A 353 6.99 -14.63 8.46
CA LEU A 353 8.17 -14.97 7.66
C LEU A 353 9.28 -15.51 8.56
N ASP A 354 9.98 -16.55 8.09
CA ASP A 354 11.07 -17.19 8.84
C ASP A 354 12.19 -16.23 9.25
N ILE A 355 12.34 -15.14 8.49
CA ILE A 355 13.27 -14.06 8.79
C ILE A 355 13.00 -13.47 10.17
N PHE A 356 11.75 -13.35 10.63
CA PHE A 356 11.42 -12.84 11.97
C PHE A 356 11.36 -13.93 13.05
N LYS A 357 11.28 -15.22 12.69
CA LYS A 357 11.18 -16.33 13.66
C LYS A 357 12.48 -16.58 14.44
N ASN A 358 13.64 -16.24 13.87
CA ASN A 358 14.95 -16.46 14.51
C ASN A 358 15.26 -15.50 15.68
N GLU A 359 14.46 -14.45 15.90
CA GLU A 359 14.56 -13.63 17.12
C GLU A 359 13.76 -14.20 18.30
N TYR A 360 12.63 -14.88 18.02
CA TYR A 360 11.77 -15.44 19.06
C TYR A 360 12.45 -16.55 19.88
N THR A 361 13.44 -17.24 19.32
CA THR A 361 14.17 -18.30 20.05
C THR A 361 15.27 -17.79 20.98
N LYS A 362 15.51 -16.47 21.06
CA LYS A 362 16.52 -15.90 21.98
C LYS A 362 15.96 -15.37 23.31
N ASN A 363 14.64 -15.22 23.47
CA ASN A 363 14.04 -14.58 24.66
C ASN A 363 13.10 -15.43 25.50
N ASP A 364 12.83 -16.70 25.17
CA ASP A 364 11.95 -17.53 26.00
C ASP A 364 12.74 -18.43 26.97
N ASN A 365 13.18 -17.82 28.07
CA ASN A 365 13.12 -18.48 29.37
C ASN A 365 11.80 -18.06 30.03
N LYS A 366 10.70 -18.73 29.66
CA LYS A 366 9.53 -18.92 30.52
C LYS A 366 8.55 -19.92 29.90
N ASP A 367 8.20 -20.88 30.72
CA ASP A 367 7.21 -21.92 30.49
C ASP A 367 5.91 -21.38 29.89
N TYR A 368 5.57 -21.80 28.67
CA TYR A 368 4.17 -21.99 28.28
C TYR A 368 4.02 -23.30 27.51
N LYS A 369 3.37 -24.25 28.19
CA LYS A 369 2.76 -25.43 27.58
C LYS A 369 1.71 -24.98 26.58
N CYS A 370 1.85 -25.40 25.33
CA CYS A 370 0.72 -25.54 24.41
C CYS A 370 0.83 -26.89 23.69
N ASP A 371 -0.02 -27.79 24.20
CA ASP A 371 -0.73 -28.88 23.55
C ASP A 371 -0.16 -29.53 22.28
N ASN A 372 0.20 -30.79 22.51
CA ASN A 372 0.21 -31.90 21.58
C ASN A 372 -0.96 -31.83 20.60
N ASN A 373 -0.66 -31.77 19.31
CA ASN A 373 -1.09 -32.77 18.32
C ASN A 373 -0.59 -32.35 16.94
N ILE A 374 0.35 -33.11 16.41
CA ILE A 374 0.26 -33.78 15.11
C ILE A 374 1.51 -34.66 15.02
N ASN A 375 1.29 -35.94 15.33
CA ASN A 375 2.16 -37.02 14.88
C ASN A 375 2.24 -36.96 13.36
N ASN A 376 3.45 -37.05 12.82
CA ASN A 376 3.73 -37.96 11.73
C ASN A 376 5.23 -38.30 11.77
N GLU A 377 5.48 -39.51 12.25
CA GLU A 377 6.69 -40.29 12.07
C GLU A 377 7.11 -40.29 10.60
N ILE A 378 8.42 -40.24 10.35
CA ILE A 378 9.10 -41.12 9.39
C ILE A 378 10.51 -41.33 9.95
N ASP A 379 10.71 -42.54 10.46
CA ASP A 379 12.01 -43.18 10.65
C ASP A 379 12.76 -43.35 9.32
N ILE A 380 14.10 -43.40 9.36
CA ILE A 380 14.93 -44.50 8.79
C ILE A 380 16.44 -44.11 8.83
N TYR A 381 17.14 -44.79 9.76
CA TYR A 381 18.44 -45.48 9.66
C TYR A 381 19.71 -44.83 9.05
N ASN A 382 20.67 -44.63 9.95
CA ASN A 382 22.10 -45.08 9.97
C ASN A 382 22.73 -45.69 8.68
N ASN A 383 23.88 -45.13 8.28
CA ASN A 383 25.14 -45.84 7.98
C ASN A 383 26.29 -44.82 7.74
N ILE A 384 27.29 -44.71 8.63
CA ILE A 384 28.57 -45.46 8.71
C ILE A 384 29.72 -44.89 7.81
N ASN A 385 30.71 -44.36 8.53
CA ASN A 385 32.19 -44.42 8.37
C ASN A 385 32.99 -43.58 7.33
N ASN A 386 33.93 -42.84 7.93
CA ASN A 386 35.38 -42.78 7.67
C ASN A 386 35.92 -42.12 6.38
N ASN A 387 36.61 -40.98 6.51
CA ASN A 387 38.07 -40.94 6.73
C ASN A 387 38.68 -39.52 6.66
N ASN A 388 39.36 -39.15 7.76
CA ASN A 388 40.67 -38.53 7.92
C ASN A 388 41.31 -37.57 6.87
N ASN A 389 41.76 -36.43 7.45
CA ASN A 389 43.04 -35.74 7.28
C ASN A 389 43.34 -34.98 5.97
N ASN A 390 43.42 -33.64 6.03
CA ASN A 390 44.67 -32.94 6.37
C ASN A 390 44.54 -31.41 6.36
N ASN A 391 45.26 -30.79 7.30
CA ASN A 391 45.45 -29.36 7.49
C ASN A 391 45.98 -28.64 6.25
N ASN A 392 45.50 -27.40 6.03
CA ASN A 392 46.39 -26.26 5.83
C ASN A 392 45.68 -24.94 6.15
N ASN A 393 46.17 -24.28 7.19
CA ASN A 393 45.80 -22.94 7.63
C ASN A 393 46.26 -21.91 6.60
N ASN A 394 45.30 -21.23 5.99
CA ASN A 394 45.44 -19.85 5.56
C ASN A 394 44.25 -19.09 6.18
N ASN A 395 44.54 -18.12 7.04
CA ASN A 395 43.53 -17.22 7.63
C ASN A 395 42.96 -16.30 6.54
N ASN A 396 42.08 -16.86 5.71
CA ASN A 396 41.04 -16.11 5.02
C ASN A 396 39.80 -16.27 5.89
N HIS A 397 39.29 -15.19 6.48
CA HIS A 397 37.96 -15.22 7.09
C HIS A 397 36.95 -15.61 5.98
N VAL A 398 36.54 -16.87 5.97
CA VAL A 398 35.68 -17.43 4.93
C VAL A 398 34.24 -17.05 5.26
N VAL A 399 33.76 -15.99 4.62
CA VAL A 399 32.35 -15.65 4.64
C VAL A 399 31.59 -16.71 3.83
N ASN A 400 30.89 -17.60 4.52
CA ASN A 400 30.06 -18.64 3.89
C ASN A 400 28.68 -18.05 3.60
N ILE A 401 28.29 -18.08 2.32
CA ILE A 401 27.03 -17.50 1.83
C ILE A 401 26.07 -18.64 1.48
N SER A 402 24.88 -18.63 2.04
CA SER A 402 23.77 -19.50 1.65
C SER A 402 22.65 -18.66 1.06
N CYS A 403 22.12 -19.07 -0.09
CA CYS A 403 21.01 -18.39 -0.75
C CYS A 403 19.75 -19.25 -0.57
N HIS A 404 18.69 -18.65 -0.03
CA HIS A 404 17.39 -19.30 0.09
C HIS A 404 16.38 -18.53 -0.77
N ASN A 405 15.71 -19.23 -1.68
CA ASN A 405 14.54 -18.69 -2.33
C ASN A 405 13.33 -19.11 -1.49
N ASN A 406 12.57 -18.14 -0.98
CA ASN A 406 11.23 -18.43 -0.48
C ASN A 406 10.31 -18.68 -1.68
N SER A 407 10.37 -19.89 -2.24
CA SER A 407 9.51 -20.31 -3.34
C SER A 407 8.18 -20.81 -2.81
N HIS A 408 7.31 -19.90 -2.40
CA HIS A 408 5.87 -20.09 -2.52
C HIS A 408 5.37 -19.20 -3.66
N ILE A 409 5.67 -19.62 -4.89
CA ILE A 409 5.10 -19.03 -6.11
C ILE A 409 4.05 -20.03 -6.59
N ASN A 410 2.79 -19.79 -6.19
CA ASN A 410 1.69 -20.24 -7.03
C ASN A 410 1.65 -19.30 -8.22
N SER A 411 1.64 -19.86 -9.43
CA SER A 411 1.31 -19.15 -10.66
C SER A 411 -0.15 -18.70 -10.56
N GLU A 412 -0.40 -17.55 -9.95
CA GLU A 412 -1.73 -16.94 -9.90
C GLU A 412 -2.06 -16.40 -11.30
N ILE A 413 -3.11 -16.97 -11.90
CA ILE A 413 -3.85 -16.42 -13.04
C ILE A 413 -4.11 -14.93 -12.78
N GLU A 414 -3.93 -14.06 -13.79
CA GLU A 414 -4.17 -12.60 -13.70
C GLU A 414 -5.55 -12.29 -13.13
N LYS A 415 -5.64 -12.11 -11.81
CA LYS A 415 -6.81 -11.63 -11.09
C LYS A 415 -6.68 -10.12 -10.92
N ASN A 416 -7.78 -9.39 -11.09
CA ASN A 416 -7.81 -7.95 -10.81
C ASN A 416 -7.44 -7.70 -9.35
N GLU A 417 -6.46 -6.82 -9.12
CA GLU A 417 -6.03 -6.48 -7.78
C GLU A 417 -7.03 -5.52 -7.13
N VAL A 418 -7.17 -5.60 -5.81
CA VAL A 418 -8.05 -4.71 -5.03
C VAL A 418 -7.36 -3.37 -4.74
N CYS A 419 -6.02 -3.35 -4.72
CA CYS A 419 -5.20 -2.23 -4.31
C CYS A 419 -3.89 -2.23 -5.10
N PRO A 420 -3.33 -1.06 -5.46
CA PRO A 420 -2.00 -0.99 -6.05
C PRO A 420 -0.91 -1.59 -5.16
N GLY A 421 0.06 -2.24 -5.79
CA GLY A 421 1.35 -2.59 -5.18
C GLY A 421 1.36 -3.87 -4.35
N LEU A 422 0.48 -4.82 -4.69
CA LEU A 422 0.44 -6.13 -4.06
C LEU A 422 1.43 -7.13 -4.69
N LEU A 423 1.98 -6.83 -5.87
CA LEU A 423 3.00 -7.64 -6.52
C LEU A 423 4.30 -7.73 -5.73
N LEU A 424 4.90 -8.93 -5.68
CA LEU A 424 6.16 -9.15 -4.98
C LEU A 424 7.34 -8.43 -5.63
N THR A 425 7.30 -8.23 -6.95
CA THR A 425 8.34 -7.50 -7.71
C THR A 425 8.13 -5.99 -7.73
N HIS A 426 7.12 -5.48 -7.02
CA HIS A 426 6.84 -4.05 -7.00
C HIS A 426 8.05 -3.30 -6.39
N TYR A 427 8.51 -2.24 -7.07
CA TYR A 427 9.72 -1.48 -6.69
C TYR A 427 11.08 -2.18 -6.90
N SER A 428 11.12 -3.32 -7.59
CA SER A 428 12.39 -4.01 -7.86
C SER A 428 13.28 -3.19 -8.79
N PRO A 429 14.57 -3.00 -8.45
CA PRO A 429 15.55 -2.53 -9.41
C PRO A 429 15.68 -3.49 -10.60
N PHE A 430 16.19 -3.00 -11.72
CA PHE A 430 16.62 -3.77 -12.88
C PHE A 430 17.73 -4.75 -12.53
N VAL A 431 18.64 -4.34 -11.65
CA VAL A 431 19.72 -5.21 -11.16
C VAL A 431 19.15 -6.13 -10.07
N SER A 432 19.46 -7.42 -10.16
CA SER A 432 18.95 -8.42 -9.23
C SER A 432 19.27 -8.06 -7.78
N THR A 433 18.23 -7.91 -6.96
CA THR A 433 18.34 -7.41 -5.59
C THR A 433 18.00 -8.50 -4.58
N TYR A 434 18.73 -8.57 -3.47
CA TYR A 434 18.54 -9.53 -2.38
C TYR A 434 18.52 -8.83 -1.03
N LEU A 435 17.70 -9.34 -0.11
CA LEU A 435 17.85 -9.05 1.31
C LEU A 435 19.10 -9.74 1.81
N LEU A 436 19.89 -9.04 2.60
CA LEU A 436 21.08 -9.56 3.25
C LEU A 436 20.80 -9.66 4.74
N ASP A 437 20.68 -10.91 5.22
CA ASP A 437 20.57 -11.25 6.64
C ASP A 437 21.83 -11.94 7.11
N ILE A 438 22.13 -11.84 8.40
CA ILE A 438 23.35 -12.37 8.98
C ILE A 438 23.02 -13.39 10.04
N ILE A 439 23.57 -14.58 9.83
CA ILE A 439 23.31 -15.76 10.65
C ILE A 439 24.62 -16.13 11.37
N SER A 440 24.52 -16.43 12.67
CA SER A 440 25.66 -16.96 13.45
C SER A 440 26.03 -18.36 12.95
N TYR A 441 27.33 -18.65 12.92
CA TYR A 441 27.87 -19.92 12.44
C TYR A 441 27.29 -21.13 13.18
N LYS A 442 26.93 -21.00 14.46
CA LYS A 442 26.28 -22.06 15.27
C LYS A 442 24.90 -22.48 14.78
N CYS A 443 24.19 -21.61 14.05
CA CYS A 443 22.87 -21.93 13.52
C CYS A 443 22.92 -22.81 12.27
N LEU A 444 24.06 -22.86 11.56
CA LEU A 444 24.22 -23.68 10.36
C LEU A 444 24.49 -25.16 10.64
N GLU A 445 25.09 -25.50 11.79
CA GLU A 445 25.37 -26.90 12.16
C GLU A 445 24.11 -27.76 12.29
N ARG A 446 22.92 -27.15 12.38
CA ARG A 446 21.64 -27.85 12.49
C ARG A 446 20.95 -28.12 11.15
N ASN A 447 21.41 -27.54 10.02
CA ASN A 447 20.75 -27.64 8.72
C ASN A 447 21.73 -28.14 7.64
N GLU A 448 21.92 -29.45 7.54
CA GLU A 448 22.87 -30.10 6.60
C GLU A 448 22.49 -29.97 5.10
N ASN A 449 21.30 -29.45 4.76
CA ASN A 449 20.82 -29.40 3.37
C ASN A 449 20.87 -28.02 2.69
N THR A 450 21.72 -27.09 3.15
CA THR A 450 21.82 -25.76 2.51
C THR A 450 22.74 -25.77 1.27
N CYS A 451 22.15 -25.49 0.11
CA CYS A 451 22.87 -25.40 -1.17
C CYS A 451 23.85 -24.21 -1.14
N LYS A 452 25.15 -24.49 -0.93
CA LYS A 452 26.23 -23.48 -0.86
C LYS A 452 26.59 -22.95 -2.26
N LYS A 453 25.81 -22.01 -2.79
CA LYS A 453 26.26 -21.18 -3.92
C LYS A 453 27.09 -20.00 -3.39
N LYS A 454 28.41 -20.04 -3.63
CA LYS A 454 29.29 -18.90 -3.37
C LYS A 454 28.95 -17.76 -4.33
N LYS A 455 28.49 -16.63 -3.81
CA LYS A 455 28.43 -15.37 -4.55
C LYS A 455 29.67 -14.54 -4.28
N ASP A 456 30.18 -13.88 -5.32
CA ASP A 456 31.31 -12.98 -5.21
C ASP A 456 30.83 -11.60 -4.73
N LEU A 457 31.07 -11.29 -3.45
CA LEU A 457 30.66 -10.02 -2.85
C LEU A 457 31.36 -8.84 -3.53
N ASN A 458 32.55 -9.02 -4.09
CA ASN A 458 33.29 -7.96 -4.80
C ASN A 458 32.62 -7.54 -6.11
N LYS A 459 31.56 -8.24 -6.54
CA LYS A 459 30.71 -7.88 -7.68
C LYS A 459 29.34 -7.37 -7.26
N CYS A 460 29.11 -7.15 -5.97
CA CYS A 460 27.83 -6.72 -5.43
C CYS A 460 27.91 -5.29 -4.89
N ILE A 461 26.84 -4.51 -5.06
CA ILE A 461 26.65 -3.24 -4.37
C ILE A 461 25.94 -3.53 -3.05
N LEU A 462 26.47 -3.05 -1.92
CA LEU A 462 25.80 -3.13 -0.63
C LEU A 462 25.10 -1.81 -0.30
N LEU A 463 23.79 -1.89 -0.09
CA LEU A 463 22.97 -0.86 0.55
C LEU A 463 22.77 -1.25 2.02
N ASP A 464 23.54 -0.64 2.90
CA ASP A 464 23.47 -0.87 4.34
C ASP A 464 22.55 0.15 5.01
N ILE A 465 21.73 -0.33 5.95
CA ILE A 465 20.77 0.50 6.69
C ILE A 465 21.28 0.61 8.13
N GLY A 466 21.79 1.79 8.49
CA GLY A 466 22.36 2.04 9.81
C GLY A 466 23.76 1.50 10.03
N GLY A 467 24.54 1.27 8.98
CA GLY A 467 25.98 1.02 9.07
C GLY A 467 26.41 -0.28 9.76
N SER A 468 25.52 -1.27 9.89
CA SER A 468 25.82 -2.55 10.55
C SER A 468 27.00 -3.32 9.94
N LEU A 469 27.30 -3.06 8.66
CA LEU A 469 28.29 -3.75 7.84
C LEU A 469 29.45 -2.85 7.42
N LEU A 470 29.61 -1.68 8.04
CA LEU A 470 30.67 -0.74 7.69
C LEU A 470 32.06 -1.39 7.71
N LYS A 471 32.33 -2.29 8.66
CA LYS A 471 33.62 -3.01 8.76
C LYS A 471 33.92 -3.95 7.58
N TYR A 472 32.94 -4.24 6.73
CA TYR A 472 33.05 -5.12 5.58
C TYR A 472 32.90 -4.38 4.24
N ASP A 473 32.93 -3.05 4.25
CA ASP A 473 32.80 -2.23 3.03
C ASP A 473 33.77 -2.66 1.92
N ASN A 474 35.00 -3.02 2.29
CA ASN A 474 36.06 -3.50 1.41
C ASN A 474 35.81 -4.87 0.76
N LYS A 475 34.74 -5.58 1.13
CA LYS A 475 34.31 -6.85 0.53
C LYS A 475 33.33 -6.65 -0.61
N PHE A 476 32.81 -5.45 -0.80
CA PHE A 476 31.81 -5.14 -1.81
C PHE A 476 32.39 -4.27 -2.93
N LEU A 477 31.77 -4.32 -4.10
CA LEU A 477 32.16 -3.48 -5.24
C LEU A 477 32.00 -1.99 -4.90
N LYS A 478 30.87 -1.66 -4.26
CA LYS A 478 30.59 -0.37 -3.63
C LYS A 478 29.77 -0.60 -2.38
N TYR A 479 29.93 0.32 -1.43
CA TYR A 479 29.19 0.38 -0.19
C TYR A 479 28.44 1.71 -0.10
N ILE A 480 27.16 1.64 0.25
CA ILE A 480 26.27 2.80 0.43
C ILE A 480 25.60 2.61 1.79
N ASN A 481 25.58 3.65 2.62
CA ASN A 481 24.95 3.61 3.93
C ASN A 481 23.84 4.65 4.05
N ILE A 482 22.65 4.22 4.47
CA ILE A 482 21.62 5.10 5.03
C ILE A 482 21.95 5.32 6.50
N CYS A 483 22.83 6.29 6.76
CA CYS A 483 23.29 6.62 8.11
C CYS A 483 22.25 7.43 8.89
N TYR A 484 22.04 7.09 10.16
CA TYR A 484 21.09 7.77 11.07
C TYR A 484 21.59 7.80 12.53
N ASP A 485 22.90 7.67 12.75
CA ASP A 485 23.50 7.47 14.08
C ASP A 485 23.20 8.63 15.06
N SER A 486 22.99 9.83 14.54
CA SER A 486 22.68 11.04 15.31
C SER A 486 21.19 11.24 15.62
N LEU A 487 20.31 10.32 15.22
CA LEU A 487 18.86 10.48 15.35
C LEU A 487 18.27 9.63 16.47
N GLU A 488 17.18 10.11 17.08
CA GLU A 488 16.37 9.31 18.01
C GLU A 488 15.62 8.19 17.28
N LEU A 489 15.23 7.12 18.00
CA LEU A 489 14.62 5.92 17.39
C LEU A 489 13.44 6.22 16.44
N ASN A 490 12.53 7.10 16.85
CA ASN A 490 11.36 7.47 16.05
C ASN A 490 11.73 8.31 14.81
N GLU A 491 12.82 9.06 14.87
CA GLU A 491 13.33 9.85 13.75
C GLU A 491 14.12 8.99 12.76
N ARG A 492 14.80 7.93 13.24
CA ARG A 492 15.50 6.96 12.39
C ARG A 492 14.57 6.33 11.37
N ILE A 493 13.42 5.81 11.80
CA ILE A 493 12.46 5.16 10.88
C ILE A 493 11.96 6.15 9.83
N LYS A 494 11.59 7.37 10.25
CA LYS A 494 11.13 8.43 9.34
C LYS A 494 12.22 8.76 8.32
N TYR A 495 13.46 8.90 8.77
CA TYR A 495 14.60 9.19 7.91
C TYR A 495 14.87 8.06 6.91
N ILE A 496 14.93 6.81 7.37
CA ILE A 496 15.11 5.63 6.49
C ILE A 496 14.00 5.61 5.44
N THR A 497 12.75 5.79 5.86
CA THR A 497 11.58 5.78 4.98
C THR A 497 11.67 6.87 3.91
N LYS A 498 12.05 8.10 4.31
CA LYS A 498 12.24 9.24 3.41
C LYS A 498 13.34 9.02 2.38
N GLN A 499 14.41 8.34 2.78
CA GLN A 499 15.63 8.19 1.98
C GLN A 499 15.69 6.88 1.18
N PHE A 500 14.91 5.87 1.53
CA PHE A 500 15.08 4.52 0.99
C PHE A 500 15.09 4.46 -0.54
N PHE A 501 14.08 5.00 -1.22
CA PHE A 501 14.03 4.96 -2.69
C PHE A 501 15.10 5.84 -3.34
N LEU A 502 15.53 6.93 -2.71
CA LEU A 502 16.63 7.76 -3.20
C LEU A 502 17.94 6.94 -3.23
N TYR A 503 18.24 6.27 -2.12
CA TYR A 503 19.44 5.46 -1.99
C TYR A 503 19.37 4.17 -2.80
N LEU A 504 18.18 3.58 -2.98
CA LEU A 504 17.99 2.42 -3.84
C LEU A 504 18.24 2.77 -5.32
N ARG A 505 17.77 3.94 -5.78
CA ARG A 505 18.07 4.46 -7.13
C ARG A 505 19.57 4.74 -7.30
N GLN A 506 20.22 5.29 -6.27
CA GLN A 506 21.67 5.47 -6.29
C GLN A 506 22.41 4.12 -6.38
N ALA A 507 21.98 3.11 -5.63
CA ALA A 507 22.54 1.77 -5.66
C ALA A 507 22.37 1.13 -7.04
N GLU A 508 21.20 1.27 -7.66
CA GLU A 508 20.93 0.79 -9.02
C GLU A 508 21.82 1.47 -10.06
N ARG A 509 21.94 2.80 -10.01
CA ARG A 509 22.83 3.55 -10.91
C ARG A 509 24.27 3.06 -10.80
N LEU A 510 24.79 2.96 -9.58
CA LEU A 510 26.14 2.46 -9.33
C LEU A 510 26.31 1.01 -9.79
N ALA A 511 25.29 0.17 -9.60
CA ALA A 511 25.31 -1.21 -10.07
C ALA A 511 25.43 -1.28 -11.60
N ILE A 512 24.66 -0.47 -12.33
CA ILE A 512 24.70 -0.42 -13.79
C ILE A 512 26.05 0.12 -14.28
N GLU A 513 26.53 1.25 -13.72
CA GLU A 513 27.80 1.88 -14.09
C GLU A 513 29.01 0.96 -13.88
N ASN A 514 28.99 0.17 -12.80
CA ASN A 514 30.10 -0.71 -12.43
C ASN A 514 29.89 -2.17 -12.87
N LYS A 515 28.81 -2.48 -13.62
CA LYS A 515 28.44 -3.83 -14.06
C LYS A 515 28.38 -4.84 -12.89
N ALA A 516 27.77 -4.43 -11.79
CA ALA A 516 27.57 -5.29 -10.62
C ALA A 516 26.60 -6.43 -10.93
N ASP A 517 26.85 -7.60 -10.34
CA ASP A 517 25.98 -8.77 -10.49
C ASP A 517 24.68 -8.61 -9.69
N ASN A 518 24.75 -7.98 -8.51
CA ASN A 518 23.61 -7.87 -7.59
C ASN A 518 23.67 -6.60 -6.72
N ILE A 519 22.50 -6.19 -6.23
CA ILE A 519 22.36 -5.27 -5.10
C ILE A 519 21.97 -6.07 -3.86
N LEU A 520 22.59 -5.79 -2.72
CA LEU A 520 22.29 -6.42 -1.44
C LEU A 520 21.77 -5.34 -0.49
N ILE A 521 20.60 -5.55 0.11
CA ILE A 521 20.00 -4.63 1.09
C ILE A 521 20.15 -5.25 2.48
N SER A 522 20.96 -4.63 3.34
CA SER A 522 21.11 -5.09 4.72
C SER A 522 19.83 -4.86 5.49
N ILE A 523 19.35 -5.92 6.17
CA ILE A 523 18.17 -5.84 7.03
C ILE A 523 18.48 -6.00 8.52
N VAL A 524 19.78 -6.07 8.89
CA VAL A 524 20.25 -6.41 10.24
C VAL A 524 19.62 -5.49 11.30
N ASN A 525 19.55 -4.19 11.04
CA ASN A 525 19.04 -3.20 11.99
C ASN A 525 17.52 -2.96 11.92
N ILE A 526 16.82 -3.58 10.97
CA ILE A 526 15.38 -3.37 10.73
C ILE A 526 14.55 -4.64 10.94
N LYS A 527 15.18 -5.69 11.45
CA LYS A 527 14.59 -6.99 11.75
C LYS A 527 13.74 -6.98 13.02
N ARG A 528 12.86 -5.98 13.20
CA ARG A 528 11.99 -5.86 14.37
C ARG A 528 10.53 -6.03 13.97
N CYS A 529 9.77 -6.80 14.74
CA CYS A 529 8.31 -6.92 14.62
C CYS A 529 7.61 -5.69 15.23
N ASP A 530 7.92 -4.50 14.73
CA ASP A 530 7.23 -3.25 15.06
C ASP A 530 6.51 -2.73 13.82
N GLU A 531 5.24 -2.33 13.96
CA GLU A 531 4.38 -1.91 12.85
C GLU A 531 4.97 -0.78 11.99
N ASN A 532 5.74 0.14 12.59
CA ASN A 532 6.38 1.22 11.86
C ASN A 532 7.54 0.70 11.00
N TYR A 533 8.30 -0.27 11.50
CA TYR A 533 9.35 -0.95 10.73
C TYR A 533 8.75 -1.83 9.61
N LEU A 534 7.63 -2.51 9.88
CA LEU A 534 6.97 -3.35 8.89
C LEU A 534 6.51 -2.56 7.66
N SER A 535 6.25 -1.26 7.80
CA SER A 535 5.85 -0.39 6.70
C SER A 535 6.97 -0.13 5.69
N ILE A 536 8.20 0.12 6.17
CA ILE A 536 9.38 0.22 5.30
C ILE A 536 9.87 -1.17 4.86
N PHE A 537 9.77 -2.17 5.73
CA PHE A 537 10.12 -3.55 5.40
C PHE A 537 9.30 -4.08 4.22
N ASP A 538 8.01 -3.75 4.12
CA ASP A 538 7.17 -4.06 2.96
C ASP A 538 7.83 -3.60 1.64
N ARG A 539 8.39 -2.37 1.61
CA ARG A 539 9.08 -1.84 0.42
C ARG A 539 10.41 -2.52 0.17
N ILE A 540 11.19 -2.75 1.22
CA ILE A 540 12.49 -3.44 1.14
C ILE A 540 12.32 -4.88 0.63
N TYR A 541 11.34 -5.59 1.18
CA TYR A 541 11.02 -6.98 0.82
C TYR A 541 10.63 -7.08 -0.65
N ARG A 542 9.79 -6.16 -1.16
CA ARG A 542 9.39 -6.15 -2.57
C ARG A 542 10.49 -5.67 -3.52
N ALA A 543 11.32 -4.71 -3.09
CA ALA A 543 12.52 -4.30 -3.85
C ALA A 543 13.48 -5.48 -4.08
N ALA A 544 13.59 -6.39 -3.11
CA ALA A 544 14.34 -7.63 -3.24
C ALA A 544 13.54 -8.79 -3.89
N SER A 545 12.28 -8.57 -4.28
CA SER A 545 11.38 -9.61 -4.75
C SER A 545 11.27 -10.81 -3.80
N GLY A 546 11.37 -10.56 -2.49
CA GLY A 546 11.40 -11.58 -1.43
C GLY A 546 12.64 -12.48 -1.42
N LYS A 547 13.67 -12.19 -2.23
CA LYS A 547 14.89 -12.98 -2.30
C LYS A 547 15.76 -12.72 -1.08
N LEU A 548 16.13 -13.78 -0.36
CA LEU A 548 16.96 -13.72 0.83
C LEU A 548 18.34 -14.33 0.57
N MET A 549 19.37 -13.62 1.02
CA MET A 549 20.73 -14.11 1.10
C MET A 549 21.18 -14.05 2.55
N SER A 550 21.60 -15.20 3.04
CA SER A 550 22.11 -15.33 4.40
C SER A 550 23.62 -15.44 4.34
N VAL A 551 24.28 -14.57 5.11
CA VAL A 551 25.73 -14.53 5.19
C VAL A 551 26.16 -14.92 6.58
N CYS A 552 27.10 -15.87 6.65
CA CYS A 552 27.62 -16.37 7.91
C CYS A 552 28.95 -15.68 8.21
N ILE A 553 29.01 -15.12 9.40
CA ILE A 553 30.16 -14.39 9.92
C ILE A 553 30.64 -15.13 11.17
N ASP A 554 31.96 -15.19 11.37
CA ASP A 554 32.58 -15.85 12.53
C ASP A 554 32.08 -15.25 13.86
N ASP A 555 31.80 -16.10 14.85
CA ASP A 555 31.18 -15.69 16.13
C ASP A 555 31.97 -14.64 16.92
N LYS A 556 33.30 -14.52 16.70
CA LYS A 556 34.13 -13.47 17.31
C LYS A 556 33.69 -12.05 16.88
N ASP A 557 33.14 -11.92 15.68
CA ASP A 557 32.69 -10.67 15.08
C ASP A 557 31.25 -10.28 15.44
N LEU A 558 30.44 -11.23 15.94
CA LEU A 558 29.04 -11.05 16.35
C LEU A 558 28.89 -10.42 17.75
N SER A 559 29.85 -10.63 18.64
CA SER A 559 29.79 -10.08 20.02
C SER A 559 29.85 -8.54 20.09
N ALA A 560 30.25 -7.89 19.00
CA ALA A 560 30.24 -6.44 18.84
C ALA A 560 28.87 -5.88 18.36
N TRP A 561 27.91 -6.73 17.98
CA TRP A 561 26.67 -6.33 17.30
C TRP A 561 25.45 -6.25 18.21
N THR A 562 25.54 -6.82 19.40
CA THR A 562 24.43 -6.90 20.38
C THR A 562 24.54 -5.87 21.50
N LYS A 563 25.31 -4.79 21.31
CA LYS A 563 25.42 -3.68 22.28
C LYS A 563 24.81 -2.40 21.75
#